data_AF-A0A227J196-F1
#
_entry.id   AF-A0A227J196-F1
#
_cell.length_a   1.000
_cell.length_b   1.000
_cell.length_c   1.000
_cell.angle_alpha   90.00
_cell.angle_beta   90.00
_cell.angle_gamma   90.00
#
_symmetry.space_group_name_H-M   'P 1'
#
loop_
_entity.id
_entity.type
_entity.pdbx_description
1 polymer ?
#
loop_
_entity_poly.entity_id
_entity_poly.type
_entity_poly.pdbx_seq_one_letter_code
_entity_poly.pdbx_strand_id
1 'polypeptide(L)'
;LVTMIELNPQAFQQLQKNVASLKATNIQVVNTDALSFLKQPGTPHHVVFIDPPFRKGLLDETVTLLEQNGWLAEDAMIYIETEKELSIAGLPENW
;
A
#
# COMPACT_ATOMS: atom_id res chain seq x y z
N LEU A 1 12.76 3.24 5.74
CA LEU A 1 12.50 3.77 4.38
C LEU A 1 10.99 3.76 4.19
N VAL A 2 10.40 4.76 3.55
CA VAL A 2 8.97 4.77 3.18
C VAL A 2 8.86 4.51 1.68
N THR A 3 8.01 3.55 1.29
CA THR A 3 7.70 3.26 -0.11
C THR A 3 6.28 3.73 -0.40
N MET A 4 6.14 4.70 -1.31
CA MET A 4 4.86 5.24 -1.76
C MET A 4 4.56 4.72 -3.16
N ILE A 5 3.39 4.09 -3.35
CA ILE A 5 2.96 3.55 -4.63
C ILE A 5 1.82 4.42 -5.15
N GLU A 6 1.95 4.95 -6.36
CA GLU A 6 0.95 5.81 -6.97
C GLU A 6 0.79 5.48 -8.46
N LEU A 7 -0.43 5.23 -8.91
CA LEU A 7 -0.73 4.90 -10.31
C LEU A 7 -0.82 6.15 -11.18
N ASN A 8 -1.46 7.21 -10.67
CA ASN A 8 -1.70 8.44 -11.42
C ASN A 8 -0.38 9.19 -11.66
N PRO A 9 0.05 9.39 -12.92
CA PRO A 9 1.33 10.03 -13.22
C PRO A 9 1.45 11.47 -12.72
N GLN A 10 0.34 12.22 -12.68
CA GLN A 10 0.34 13.60 -12.19
C GLN A 10 0.53 13.64 -10.66
N ALA A 11 -0.18 12.78 -9.92
CA ALA A 11 -0.02 12.64 -8.48
C ALA A 11 1.39 12.15 -8.13
N PHE A 12 1.91 11.16 -8.86
CA PHE A 12 3.28 10.68 -8.72
C PHE A 12 4.32 11.80 -8.89
N GLN A 13 4.21 12.60 -9.95
CA GLN A 13 5.11 13.75 -10.17
C GLN A 13 5.01 14.77 -9.04
N GLN A 14 3.80 15.01 -8.51
CA GLN A 14 3.62 15.91 -7.38
C GLN A 14 4.24 15.35 -6.09
N LEU A 15 4.11 14.04 -5.83
CA LEU A 15 4.78 13.37 -4.72
C LEU A 15 6.29 13.51 -4.81
N GLN A 16 6.88 13.29 -6.00
CA GLN A 16 8.32 13.48 -6.21
C GLN A 16 8.77 14.92 -5.92
N LYS A 17 8.00 15.92 -6.37
CA LYS A 17 8.28 17.33 -6.06
C LYS A 17 8.20 17.62 -4.56
N ASN A 18 7.22 17.05 -3.87
CA ASN A 18 7.05 17.23 -2.42
C ASN A 18 8.21 16.60 -1.66
N VAL A 19 8.60 15.37 -2.00
CA VAL A 19 9.78 14.68 -1.43
C VAL A 19 11.05 15.52 -1.61
N ALA A 20 11.27 16.06 -2.82
CA ALA A 20 12.41 16.92 -3.12
C ALA A 20 12.37 18.23 -2.32
N SER A 21 11.21 18.86 -2.21
CA SER A 21 11.03 20.12 -1.46
C SER A 21 11.29 19.96 0.03
N LEU A 22 10.86 18.83 0.60
CA LEU A 22 11.11 18.45 1.99
C LEU A 22 12.54 17.94 2.23
N LYS A 23 13.32 17.74 1.17
CA LYS A 23 14.65 17.11 1.21
C LYS A 23 14.62 15.75 1.92
N ALA A 24 13.50 15.03 1.79
CA ALA A 24 13.34 13.72 2.40
C ALA A 24 14.18 12.70 1.63
N THR A 25 15.20 12.15 2.28
CA THR A 25 16.12 11.15 1.68
C THR A 25 15.69 9.71 1.96
N ASN A 26 14.65 9.53 2.76
CA ASN A 26 14.16 8.25 3.26
C ASN A 26 12.80 7.86 2.66
N ILE A 27 12.45 8.40 1.49
CA ILE A 27 11.20 8.10 0.77
C ILE A 27 11.52 7.68 -0.66
N GLN A 28 10.95 6.56 -1.08
CA GLN A 28 10.91 6.11 -2.47
C GLN A 28 9.47 6.22 -2.98
N VAL A 29 9.31 6.83 -4.15
CA VAL A 29 8.00 6.90 -4.84
C VAL A 29 8.08 6.01 -6.09
N VAL A 30 7.09 5.15 -6.30
CA VAL A 30 7.02 4.22 -7.42
C VAL A 30 5.74 4.50 -8.22
N ASN A 31 5.87 4.79 -9.52
CA ASN A 31 4.71 5.01 -10.38
C ASN A 31 4.21 3.69 -10.96
N THR A 32 3.26 3.05 -10.29
CA THR A 32 2.70 1.76 -10.72
C THR A 32 1.35 1.51 -10.04
N ASP A 33 0.61 0.54 -10.55
CA ASP A 33 -0.54 -0.04 -9.88
C ASP A 33 -0.09 -0.85 -8.65
N ALA A 34 -0.82 -0.72 -7.54
CA ALA A 34 -0.47 -1.35 -6.26
C ALA A 34 -0.50 -2.88 -6.35
N LEU A 35 -1.51 -3.46 -7.00
CA LEU A 35 -1.59 -4.91 -7.14
C LEU A 35 -0.43 -5.46 -7.97
N SER A 36 -0.08 -4.75 -9.05
CA SER A 36 1.07 -5.09 -9.89
C SER A 36 2.38 -4.99 -9.11
N PHE A 37 2.53 -3.99 -8.24
CA PHE A 37 3.70 -3.86 -7.37
C PHE A 37 3.79 -4.95 -6.31
N LEU A 38 2.66 -5.38 -5.75
CA LEU A 38 2.63 -6.38 -4.69
C LEU A 38 2.80 -7.82 -5.21
N LYS A 39 2.62 -8.07 -6.52
CA LYS A 39 2.81 -9.37 -7.21
C LYS A 39 4.29 -9.73 -7.42
N GLN A 40 5.09 -9.57 -6.38
CA GLN A 40 6.51 -9.94 -6.34
C GLN A 40 6.93 -10.16 -4.87
N PRO A 41 8.05 -10.85 -4.61
CA PRO A 41 8.59 -10.95 -3.26
C PRO A 41 8.79 -9.58 -2.62
N GLY A 42 8.21 -9.40 -1.45
CA GLY A 42 8.20 -8.17 -0.70
C GLY A 42 9.41 -7.98 0.20
N THR A 43 9.55 -6.75 0.68
CA THR A 43 10.35 -6.45 1.87
C THR A 43 9.38 -6.13 3.02
N PRO A 44 9.53 -6.74 4.20
CA PRO A 44 8.60 -6.51 5.31
C PRO A 44 8.53 -5.05 5.76
N HIS A 45 7.31 -4.55 5.92
CA HIS A 45 7.00 -3.24 6.49
C HIS A 45 6.26 -3.43 7.82
N HIS A 46 6.58 -2.57 8.79
CA HIS A 46 5.94 -2.55 10.10
C HIS A 46 4.64 -1.72 10.10
N VAL A 47 4.46 -0.85 9.11
CA VAL A 47 3.26 -0.03 8.95
C VAL A 47 2.88 0.00 7.47
N VAL A 48 1.64 -0.38 7.17
CA VAL A 48 1.09 -0.37 5.80
C VAL A 48 -0.21 0.44 5.79
N PHE A 49 -0.32 1.36 4.82
CA PHE A 49 -1.52 2.16 4.58
C PHE A 49 -2.22 1.64 3.33
N ILE A 50 -3.49 1.30 3.45
CA ILE A 50 -4.33 0.78 2.37
C ILE A 50 -5.54 1.71 2.22
N ASP A 51 -5.51 2.56 1.20
CA ASP A 51 -6.62 3.44 0.82
C ASP A 51 -6.95 3.18 -0.67
N PRO A 52 -7.67 2.09 -0.98
CA PRO A 52 -7.97 1.74 -2.35
C PRO A 52 -9.14 2.60 -2.86
N PRO A 53 -9.18 2.97 -4.15
CA PRO A 53 -10.35 3.61 -4.71
C PRO A 53 -11.58 2.70 -4.54
N PHE A 54 -12.77 3.29 -4.34
CA PHE A 54 -14.06 2.68 -3.93
C PHE A 54 -14.57 1.45 -4.72
N ARG A 55 -13.79 0.38 -4.81
CA ARG A 55 -14.06 -0.82 -5.61
C ARG A 55 -13.93 -2.07 -4.73
N LYS A 56 -15.07 -2.69 -4.46
CA LYS A 56 -15.18 -4.04 -3.87
C LYS A 56 -14.31 -5.00 -4.71
N GLY A 57 -13.21 -5.50 -4.14
CA GLY A 57 -12.27 -6.44 -4.77
C GLY A 57 -10.80 -6.00 -4.75
N LEU A 58 -10.51 -4.70 -4.80
CA LEU A 58 -9.11 -4.23 -4.72
C LEU A 58 -8.51 -4.46 -3.33
N LEU A 59 -9.31 -4.28 -2.29
CA LEU A 59 -8.88 -4.52 -0.91
C LEU A 59 -8.52 -5.99 -0.70
N ASP A 60 -9.40 -6.91 -1.06
CA ASP A 60 -9.20 -8.36 -0.86
C ASP A 60 -7.94 -8.87 -1.57
N GLU A 61 -7.72 -8.42 -2.82
CA GLU A 61 -6.51 -8.78 -3.57
C GLU A 61 -5.25 -8.14 -2.96
N THR A 62 -5.35 -6.89 -2.49
CA THR A 62 -4.23 -6.20 -1.81
C THR A 62 -3.83 -6.94 -0.53
N VAL A 63 -4.81 -7.27 0.32
CA VAL A 63 -4.62 -8.02 1.57
C VAL A 63 -3.98 -9.37 1.30
N THR A 64 -4.50 -10.10 0.30
CA THR A 64 -3.96 -11.40 -0.10
C THR A 64 -2.50 -11.30 -0.52
N LEU A 65 -2.15 -10.31 -1.35
CA LEU A 65 -0.79 -10.14 -1.85
C LEU A 65 0.18 -9.69 -0.75
N LEU A 66 -0.27 -8.83 0.18
CA LEU A 66 0.55 -8.40 1.32
C LEU A 66 0.97 -9.58 2.20
N GLU A 67 0.01 -10.46 2.53
CA GLU A 67 0.22 -11.64 3.36
C GLU A 67 1.09 -12.69 2.65
N GLN A 68 0.78 -13.02 1.40
CA GLN A 68 1.43 -14.13 0.69
C GLN A 68 2.85 -13.82 0.25
N ASN A 69 3.17 -12.56 -0.04
CA ASN A 69 4.43 -12.20 -0.66
C ASN A 69 5.46 -11.61 0.32
N GLY A 70 5.20 -11.63 1.63
CA GLY A 70 6.17 -11.22 2.65
C GLY A 70 6.34 -9.69 2.76
N TRP A 71 5.27 -8.94 2.53
CA TRP A 71 5.29 -7.48 2.66
C TRP A 71 5.10 -7.00 4.10
N LEU A 72 4.68 -7.88 5.01
CA LEU A 72 4.35 -7.56 6.39
C LEU A 72 5.40 -8.12 7.34
N ALA A 73 5.85 -7.29 8.29
CA ALA A 73 6.58 -7.75 9.45
C ALA A 73 5.65 -8.54 10.40
N GLU A 74 6.23 -9.29 11.34
CA GLU A 74 5.47 -10.10 12.31
C GLU A 74 4.52 -9.24 13.18
N ASP A 75 4.90 -8.00 13.48
CA ASP A 75 4.17 -7.02 14.28
C ASP A 75 3.61 -5.85 13.44
N ALA A 76 3.34 -6.10 12.15
CA ALA A 76 2.88 -5.06 11.24
C ALA A 76 1.53 -4.48 11.65
N MET A 77 1.43 -3.14 11.63
CA MET A 77 0.17 -2.41 11.78
C MET A 77 -0.36 -2.01 10.40
N ILE A 78 -1.64 -2.29 10.16
CA ILE A 78 -2.25 -2.06 8.86
C ILE A 78 -3.42 -1.09 9.05
N TYR A 79 -3.31 0.08 8.43
CA TYR A 79 -4.38 1.07 8.38
C TYR A 79 -5.16 0.89 7.08
N ILE A 80 -6.46 0.65 7.19
CA ILE A 80 -7.35 0.42 6.05
C ILE A 80 -8.43 1.50 6.05
N GLU A 81 -8.52 2.28 4.96
CA GLU A 81 -9.59 3.26 4.74
C GLU A 81 -10.59 2.71 3.73
N THR A 82 -11.85 2.52 4.17
CA THR A 82 -12.94 2.00 3.32
C THR A 82 -14.26 2.70 3.65
N GLU A 83 -15.22 2.63 2.73
CA GLU A 83 -16.60 3.03 3.02
C GLU A 83 -17.20 2.21 4.18
N LYS A 84 -18.09 2.83 4.95
CA LYS A 84 -18.77 2.19 6.11
C LYS A 84 -19.51 0.91 5.76
N GLU A 85 -19.90 0.74 4.49
CA GLU A 85 -20.67 -0.42 4.00
C GLU A 85 -19.80 -1.52 3.38
N LEU A 86 -18.48 -1.32 3.28
CA LEU A 86 -17.58 -2.37 2.85
C LEU A 86 -17.42 -3.36 4.02
N SER A 87 -18.08 -4.50 3.91
CA SER A 87 -17.83 -5.62 4.82
C SER A 87 -16.37 -6.02 4.67
N ILE A 88 -15.59 -5.88 5.74
CA ILE A 88 -14.21 -6.38 5.87
C ILE A 88 -14.28 -7.91 6.09
N ALA A 89 -14.98 -8.61 5.20
CA ALA A 89 -15.11 -10.06 5.25
C ALA A 89 -13.95 -10.65 4.44
N GLY A 90 -13.02 -11.34 5.12
CA GLY A 90 -11.90 -12.02 4.46
C GLY A 90 -10.51 -11.48 4.79
N LEU A 91 -10.34 -10.69 5.86
CA LEU A 91 -9.00 -10.47 6.40
C LEU A 91 -8.43 -11.79 6.95
N PRO A 92 -7.10 -11.99 6.84
CA PRO A 92 -6.42 -13.10 7.49
C PRO A 92 -6.72 -13.12 9.00
N GLU A 93 -6.80 -14.31 9.59
CA GLU A 93 -7.09 -14.47 11.02
C GLU A 93 -5.99 -13.89 11.94
N ASN A 94 -4.79 -13.66 11.39
CA ASN A 94 -3.63 -13.12 12.08
C ASN A 94 -3.51 -11.60 12.01
N TRP A 95 -4.54 -10.89 11.52
CA TRP A 95 -4.60 -9.43 11.45
C TRP A 95 -5.48 -8.82 12.54
#